data_AF-A0A382D1L9-F1
#
_entry.id   AF-A0A382D1L9-F1
#
_cell.length_a   1.000
_cell.length_b   1.000
_cell.length_c   1.000
_cell.angle_alpha   90.00
_cell.angle_beta   90.00
_cell.angle_gamma   90.00
#
_symmetry.space_group_name_H-M   'P 1'
#
loop_
_entity.id
_entity.type
_entity.pdbx_description
1 polymer ?
#
loop_
_entity_poly.entity_id
_entity_poly.type
_entity_poly.pdbx_seq_one_letter_code
_entity_poly.pdbx_strand_id
1 'polypeptide(L)' 'IQDILEESLEHELHALNLYKSFLDLVENASVYLEEYARTMIGQVEQHAIELKKMLQDYSI' A
#
# COMPACT_ATOMS: atom_id res chain seq x y z
N ILE A 1 8.68 12.58 14.51
CA ILE A 1 8.39 11.15 14.21
C ILE A 1 6.98 11.02 13.64
N GLN A 2 5.97 11.68 14.23
CA GLN A 2 4.62 11.74 13.66
C GLN A 2 4.62 12.21 12.18
N ASP A 3 5.26 13.34 11.85
CA ASP A 3 5.33 13.83 10.47
C ASP A 3 5.90 12.80 9.48
N ILE A 4 6.92 12.04 9.91
CA ILE A 4 7.55 10.98 9.10
C ILE A 4 6.59 9.81 8.91
N LEU A 5 5.79 9.47 9.92
CA LEU A 5 4.79 8.41 9.84
C LEU A 5 3.61 8.82 8.94
N GLU A 6 3.21 10.10 8.97
CA GLU A 6 2.18 10.65 8.08
C GLU A 6 2.67 10.65 6.62
N GLU A 7 3.89 11.16 6.37
CA GLU A 7 4.54 11.11 5.05
C GLU A 7 4.66 9.66 4.56
N SER A 8 5.10 8.74 5.41
CA SER A 8 5.20 7.31 5.06
C SER A 8 3.83 6.72 4.72
N LEU A 9 2.77 7.08 5.45
CA LEU A 9 1.42 6.61 5.16
C LEU A 9 0.90 7.14 3.83
N GLU A 10 1.17 8.40 3.50
CA GLU A 10 0.84 8.99 2.20
C GLU A 10 1.58 8.27 1.05
N HIS A 11 2.85 7.94 1.26
CA HIS A 11 3.62 7.14 0.30
C HIS A 11 3.01 5.75 0.06
N GLU A 12 2.62 5.03 1.13
CA GLU A 12 1.98 3.72 1.00
C GLU A 12 0.62 3.82 0.27
N LEU A 13 -0.19 4.83 0.57
CA LEU A 13 -1.46 5.05 -0.13
C LEU A 13 -1.26 5.38 -1.62
N HIS A 14 -0.20 6.14 -1.95
CA HIS A 14 0.16 6.41 -3.33
C HIS A 14 0.59 5.12 -4.06
N ALA A 15 1.47 4.32 -3.45
CA ALA A 15 1.90 3.03 -3.99
C ALA A 15 0.71 2.07 -4.21
N LEU A 16 -0.22 2.02 -3.25
CA LEU A 16 -1.44 1.21 -3.35
C LEU A 16 -2.26 1.56 -4.58
N ASN A 17 -2.44 2.86 -4.86
CA ASN A 17 -3.18 3.31 -6.04
C ASN A 17 -2.49 2.94 -7.36
N LEU A 18 -1.15 3.01 -7.39
CA LEU A 18 -0.37 2.57 -8.54
C LEU A 18 -0.51 1.06 -8.77
N TYR A 19 -0.42 0.24 -7.73
CA TYR A 19 -0.59 -1.21 -7.87
C TYR A 19 -2.01 -1.62 -8.26
N LYS A 20 -3.04 -0.91 -7.78
CA LYS A 20 -4.43 -1.12 -8.24
C LYS A 20 -4.58 -0.79 -9.72
N SER A 21 -4.07 0.36 -10.15
CA SER A 21 -4.07 0.75 -11.56
C SER A 21 -3.28 -0.23 -12.43
N PHE A 22 -2.18 -0.77 -11.90
CA PHE A 22 -1.38 -1.78 -12.59
C PHE A 22 -2.13 -3.12 -12.70
N LEU A 23 -2.81 -3.56 -11.63
CA LEU A 23 -3.65 -4.76 -11.66
C LEU A 23 -4.73 -4.64 -12.73
N ASP A 24 -5.44 -3.50 -12.80
CA ASP A 24 -6.46 -3.25 -13.82
C ASP A 24 -5.89 -3.31 -15.26
N LEU A 25 -4.64 -2.90 -15.45
CA LEU A 25 -3.96 -2.93 -16.75
C LEU A 25 -3.56 -4.35 -17.17
N VAL A 26 -3.16 -5.20 -16.22
CA VAL A 26 -2.65 -6.55 -16.51
C VAL A 26 -3.71 -7.65 -16.37
N GLU A 27 -4.89 -7.30 -15.88
CA GLU A 27 -6.02 -8.21 -15.74
C GLU A 27 -6.38 -8.86 -17.07
N ASN A 28 -6.51 -10.18 -17.08
CA ASN A 28 -6.77 -11.01 -18.27
C ASN A 28 -5.67 -11.00 -19.34
N ALA A 29 -4.57 -10.26 -19.13
CA ALA A 29 -3.42 -10.21 -20.03
C ALA A 29 -2.28 -11.12 -19.55
N SER A 30 -2.06 -11.19 -18.23
CA SER A 30 -0.98 -12.01 -17.65
C SER A 30 -1.27 -12.41 -16.20
N VAL A 31 -1.60 -13.68 -15.99
CA VAL A 31 -1.78 -14.27 -14.65
C VAL A 31 -0.59 -13.99 -13.74
N TYR A 32 0.64 -14.07 -14.27
CA TYR A 32 1.84 -13.80 -13.48
C TYR A 32 1.89 -12.34 -12.96
N LEU A 33 1.55 -11.37 -13.80
CA LEU A 33 1.58 -9.96 -13.41
C LEU A 33 0.42 -9.61 -12.48
N GLU A 34 -0.75 -10.25 -12.65
CA GLU A 34 -1.87 -10.11 -11.72
C GLU A 34 -1.49 -10.60 -10.32
N GLU A 35 -0.92 -11.81 -10.20
CA GLU A 35 -0.51 -12.36 -8.91
C GLU A 35 0.57 -11.50 -8.25
N TYR A 36 1.51 -10.97 -9.04
CA TYR A 36 2.49 -10.01 -8.55
C TYR A 36 1.81 -8.74 -8.01
N ALA A 37 0.91 -8.12 -8.79
CA ALA A 37 0.20 -6.92 -8.37
C ALA A 37 -0.64 -7.15 -7.11
N ARG A 38 -1.36 -8.28 -7.02
CA ARG A 38 -2.14 -8.67 -5.84
C ARG A 38 -1.26 -8.87 -4.61
N THR A 39 -0.09 -9.50 -4.77
CA THR A 39 0.88 -9.67 -3.69
C THR A 39 1.39 -8.32 -3.18
N MET A 40 1.75 -7.40 -4.09
CA MET A 40 2.22 -6.06 -3.70
C MET A 40 1.12 -5.24 -3.01
N ILE A 41 -0.13 -5.31 -3.50
CA ILE A 41 -1.29 -4.68 -2.85
C ILE A 41 -1.40 -5.16 -1.40
N GLY A 42 -1.37 -6.48 -1.16
CA GLY A 42 -1.48 -7.03 0.19
C GLY A 42 -0.36 -6.61 1.12
N GLN A 43 0.88 -6.53 0.62
CA GLN A 43 2.03 -6.04 1.41
C GLN A 43 1.88 -4.58 1.81
N VAL A 44 1.51 -3.71 0.86
CA VAL A 44 1.29 -2.29 1.11
C VAL A 44 0.14 -2.05 2.09
N GLU A 45 -0.96 -2.80 1.97
CA GLU A 45 -2.09 -2.70 2.91
C GLU A 45 -1.68 -3.10 4.33
N GLN A 46 -0.84 -4.14 4.47
CA GLN A 46 -0.29 -4.54 5.77
C GLN A 46 0.60 -3.45 6.38
N HIS A 47 1.52 -2.87 5.59
CA HIS A 47 2.37 -1.77 6.06
C HIS A 47 1.55 -0.54 6.48
N ALA A 48 0.53 -0.18 5.70
CA ALA A 48 -0.36 0.93 6.03
C ALA A 48 -1.12 0.71 7.35
N ILE A 49 -1.51 -0.54 7.66
CA ILE A 49 -2.13 -0.89 8.95
C ILE A 49 -1.14 -0.68 10.10
N GLU A 50 0.12 -1.10 9.94
CA GLU A 50 1.16 -0.92 10.95
C GLU A 50 1.45 0.56 11.20
N LEU A 51 1.60 1.37 10.15
CA LEU A 51 1.77 2.82 10.26
C LEU A 51 0.59 3.49 10.98
N LYS A 52 -0.65 3.10 10.67
CA LYS A 52 -1.85 3.62 11.34
C LYS A 52 -1.86 3.31 12.84
N LYS A 53 -1.44 2.10 13.24
CA LYS A 53 -1.31 1.74 14.66
C LYS A 53 -0.28 2.62 15.36
N MET A 54 0.89 2.79 14.74
CA MET A 54 1.93 3.67 15.27
C MET A 54 1.42 5.11 15.42
N LEU A 55 0.74 5.66 14.41
CA LEU A 55 0.15 7.01 14.48
C LEU A 55 -0.85 7.15 15.62
N GLN A 56 -1.70 6.14 15.87
CA GLN A 56 -2.62 6.15 17.01
C GLN A 56 -1.88 6.21 18.35
N ASP A 57 -0.78 5.47 18.50
CA ASP A 57 0.01 5.45 19.74
C ASP A 57 0.71 6.80 20.02
N TYR A 58 1.05 7.56 18.97
CA TYR A 58 1.70 8.88 19.10
C TYR A 58 0.71 10.07 19.18
N SER A 59 -0.58 9.86 18.94
CA SER A 59 -1.61 10.90 19.01
C SER A 59 -2.16 11.13 20.43
N ILE A 60 -1.58 10.48 21.45
CA ILE A 60 -1.98 10.58 22.88
C ILE A 60 -1.11 11.61 23.61
#